data_AF-A0A7C4M3P9-F1
#
_entry.id   AF-A0A7C4M3P9-F1
#
_cell.length_a   1.000
_cell.length_b   1.000
_cell.length_c   1.000
_cell.angle_alpha   90.00
_cell.angle_beta   90.00
_cell.angle_gamma   90.00
#
_symmetry.space_group_name_H-M   'P 1'
#
loop_
_entity.id
_entity.type
_entity.pdbx_description
1 polymer ?
#
loop_
_entity_poly.entity_id
_entity_poly.type
_entity_poly.pdbx_seq_one_letter_code
_entity_poly.pdbx_strand_id
1 'polypeptide(L)'
;MIVTAGIVLLITAFYLISVSRSPLGRVLKAIRDDETSVAALGRDVRGLYAKVMIVSYALTGAAGAIFAFYQGYVVGLHFDRVEWTFWPIAMVILGGLANYKGTMAGTIFFITLKRLIIFYKANLEPILPFSPIWIESLLLGLILILALIYRPRGLFPEKPEISLSKEEIKKIKEKVKREKSR
;
A
#
# COMPACT_ATOMS: atom_id res chain seq x y z
N MET A 1 -2.11 -19.73 16.18
CA MET A 1 -2.06 -19.10 14.85
C MET A 1 -2.52 -17.66 14.81
N ILE A 2 -3.70 -17.31 15.33
CA ILE A 2 -4.17 -15.90 15.30
C ILE A 2 -3.25 -14.98 16.11
N VAL A 3 -2.85 -15.41 17.32
CA VAL A 3 -1.93 -14.66 18.17
C VAL A 3 -0.53 -14.53 17.52
N THR A 4 0.00 -15.61 16.95
CA THR A 4 1.31 -15.60 16.28
C THR A 4 1.30 -14.69 15.04
N ALA A 5 0.25 -14.76 14.22
CA ALA A 5 0.07 -13.87 13.08
C ALA A 5 -0.08 -12.40 13.50
N GLY A 6 -0.81 -12.13 14.58
CA GLY A 6 -0.97 -10.78 15.15
C GLY A 6 0.36 -10.20 15.64
N ILE A 7 1.17 -10.99 16.34
CA ILE A 7 2.50 -10.58 16.81
C ILE A 7 3.42 -10.28 15.62
N VAL A 8 3.48 -11.17 14.63
CA VAL A 8 4.30 -10.96 13.42
C VAL A 8 3.86 -9.68 12.70
N LEU A 9 2.56 -9.45 12.53
CA LEU A 9 2.04 -8.25 11.90
C LEU A 9 2.43 -6.98 12.66
N LEU A 10 2.34 -6.98 14.00
CA LEU A 10 2.75 -5.84 14.82
C LEU A 10 4.25 -5.57 14.73
N ILE A 11 5.09 -6.61 14.76
CA ILE A 11 6.54 -6.47 14.61
C ILE A 11 6.89 -5.93 13.23
N THR A 12 6.29 -6.48 12.17
CA THR A 12 6.50 -6.01 10.80
C THR A 12 6.02 -4.57 10.62
N ALA A 13 4.86 -4.21 11.16
CA ALA A 13 4.35 -2.84 11.11
C ALA A 13 5.29 -1.88 11.84
N PHE A 14 5.76 -2.23 13.04
CA PHE A 14 6.71 -1.44 13.79
C PHE A 14 8.04 -1.25 13.04
N TYR A 15 8.58 -2.34 12.49
CA TYR A 15 9.79 -2.32 11.68
C TYR A 15 9.65 -1.39 10.47
N LEU A 16 8.56 -1.52 9.70
CA LEU A 16 8.31 -0.68 8.52
C LEU A 16 8.15 0.80 8.88
N ILE A 17 7.46 1.12 9.98
CA ILE A 17 7.32 2.51 10.46
C ILE A 17 8.69 3.07 10.85
N SER A 18 9.52 2.29 11.53
CA SER A 18 10.88 2.68 11.91
C SER A 18 11.75 2.93 10.67
N VAL A 19 11.75 2.01 9.71
CA VAL A 19 12.49 2.15 8.44
C VAL A 19 12.01 3.37 7.65
N SER A 20 10.70 3.62 7.59
CA SER A 20 10.14 4.78 6.90
C SER A 20 10.60 6.13 7.49
N ARG A 21 10.91 6.19 8.78
CA ARG A 21 11.41 7.40 9.46
C ARG A 21 12.94 7.48 9.45
N SER A 22 13.61 6.39 9.11
CA SER A 22 15.07 6.31 9.07
C SER A 22 15.67 7.08 7.87
N PRO A 23 16.99 7.33 7.86
CA PRO A 23 17.67 7.90 6.69
C PRO A 23 17.44 7.11 5.40
N LEU A 24 17.31 5.77 5.50
CA LEU A 24 17.02 4.92 4.35
C LEU A 24 15.66 5.25 3.73
N GLY A 25 14.63 5.42 4.55
CA GLY A 25 13.29 5.80 4.08
C GLY A 25 13.28 7.15 3.36
N ARG A 26 14.05 8.13 3.85
CA ARG A 26 14.19 9.45 3.20
C ARG A 26 14.89 9.37 1.85
N VAL A 27 15.96 8.57 1.74
CA VAL A 27 16.66 8.35 0.47
C VAL A 27 15.75 7.64 -0.54
N LEU A 28 14.95 6.66 -0.11
CA LEU A 28 14.01 5.97 -0.99
C LEU A 28 12.91 6.89 -1.53
N LYS A 29 12.43 7.84 -0.71
CA LYS A 29 11.52 8.89 -1.19
C LYS A 29 12.19 9.80 -2.21
N ALA A 30 13.44 10.19 -1.98
CA ALA A 30 14.20 10.99 -2.94
C ALA A 30 14.42 10.24 -4.27
N ILE A 31 14.70 8.93 -4.24
CA ILE A 31 14.83 8.09 -5.44
C ILE A 31 13.51 8.03 -6.21
N ARG A 32 12.37 7.97 -5.51
CA ARG A 32 11.04 7.98 -6.14
C ARG A 32 10.74 9.30 -6.84
N ASP A 33 11.22 10.42 -6.31
CA ASP A 33 10.98 11.74 -6.89
C ASP A 33 11.93 12.02 -8.07
N ASP A 34 13.23 11.71 -7.94
CA ASP A 34 14.20 11.73 -9.05
C ASP A 34 15.40 10.80 -8.79
N GLU A 35 15.45 9.70 -9.53
CA GLU A 35 16.54 8.73 -9.47
C GLU A 35 17.89 9.32 -9.92
N THR A 36 17.86 10.15 -10.97
CA THR A 36 19.09 10.68 -11.58
C THR A 36 19.80 11.67 -10.65
N SER A 37 19.03 12.48 -9.92
CA SER A 37 19.55 13.37 -8.89
C SER A 37 20.22 12.61 -7.74
N VAL A 38 19.63 11.50 -7.29
CA VAL A 38 20.21 10.70 -6.20
C VAL A 38 21.50 9.99 -6.67
N ALA A 39 21.53 9.50 -7.91
CA ALA A 39 22.72 8.91 -8.49
C ALA A 39 23.86 9.93 -8.64
N ALA A 40 23.55 11.17 -9.03
CA ALA A 40 24.53 12.27 -9.14
C ALA A 40 25.19 12.62 -7.79
N LEU A 41 24.51 12.38 -6.68
CA LEU A 41 25.05 12.54 -5.32
C LEU A 41 25.95 11.36 -4.87
N GLY A 42 26.29 10.45 -5.79
CA GLY A 42 27.19 9.32 -5.52
C GLY A 42 26.53 8.17 -4.75
N ARG A 43 25.19 8.12 -4.71
CA ARG A 43 24.46 6.99 -4.09
C ARG A 43 24.25 5.89 -5.12
N ASP A 44 24.57 4.65 -4.73
CA ASP A 44 24.24 3.47 -5.52
C ASP A 44 22.73 3.16 -5.40
N VAL A 45 21.96 3.62 -6.39
CA VAL A 45 20.52 3.39 -6.46
C VAL A 45 20.22 1.90 -6.65
N ARG A 46 20.98 1.19 -7.49
CA ARG A 46 20.74 -0.23 -7.77
C ARG A 46 20.93 -1.08 -6.52
N GLY A 47 22.00 -0.83 -5.76
CA GLY A 47 22.21 -1.49 -4.47
C GLY A 47 21.14 -1.17 -3.44
N LEU A 48 20.57 0.04 -3.45
CA LEU A 48 19.44 0.40 -2.60
C LEU A 48 18.15 -0.35 -2.98
N TYR A 49 17.83 -0.47 -4.28
CA TYR A 49 16.71 -1.28 -4.74
C TYR A 49 16.87 -2.75 -4.34
N ALA A 50 18.06 -3.33 -4.54
CA ALA A 50 18.33 -4.71 -4.15
C ALA A 50 18.09 -4.93 -2.64
N LYS A 51 18.57 -4.02 -1.78
CA LYS A 51 18.35 -4.10 -0.32
C LYS A 51 16.86 -4.06 0.03
N VAL A 52 16.10 -3.16 -0.57
CA VAL A 52 14.66 -3.05 -0.32
C VAL A 52 13.92 -4.29 -0.81
N MET A 53 14.26 -4.79 -2.01
CA MET A 53 13.66 -6.02 -2.55
C MET A 53 13.92 -7.22 -1.63
N ILE A 54 15.14 -7.40 -1.13
CA ILE A 54 15.47 -8.49 -0.19
C ILE A 54 14.56 -8.42 1.05
N VAL A 55 14.40 -7.23 1.64
CA VAL A 55 13.53 -7.04 2.81
C VAL A 55 12.07 -7.33 2.46
N SER A 56 11.57 -6.85 1.32
CA SER A 56 10.20 -7.12 0.85
C SER A 56 9.94 -8.60 0.61
N TYR A 57 10.87 -9.31 -0.03
CA TYR A 57 10.75 -10.75 -0.26
C TYR A 57 10.83 -11.54 1.03
N ALA A 58 11.70 -11.18 1.96
CA ALA A 58 11.78 -11.83 3.27
C ALA A 58 10.45 -11.70 4.05
N LEU A 59 9.85 -10.51 4.06
CA LEU A 59 8.56 -10.27 4.71
C LEU A 59 7.42 -11.01 4.02
N THR A 60 7.39 -11.01 2.69
CA THR A 60 6.36 -11.70 1.90
C THR A 60 6.49 -13.23 2.04
N GLY A 61 7.71 -13.76 2.05
CA GLY A 61 7.99 -15.18 2.28
C GLY A 61 7.55 -15.63 3.68
N ALA A 62 7.81 -14.82 4.71
CA ALA A 62 7.33 -15.09 6.06
C ALA A 62 5.79 -15.11 6.13
N ALA A 63 5.12 -14.16 5.46
CA ALA A 63 3.66 -14.13 5.35
C ALA A 63 3.12 -15.38 4.62
N GLY A 64 3.76 -15.79 3.53
CA GLY A 64 3.42 -17.00 2.78
C GLY A 64 3.58 -18.28 3.60
N ALA A 65 4.64 -18.39 4.40
CA ALA A 65 4.84 -19.53 5.31
C ALA A 65 3.71 -19.62 6.34
N ILE A 66 3.36 -18.50 6.97
CA ILE A 66 2.24 -18.44 7.92
C ILE A 66 0.91 -18.82 7.23
N PHE A 67 0.70 -18.38 5.99
CA PHE A 67 -0.47 -18.75 5.20
C PHE A 67 -0.52 -20.24 4.85
N ALA A 68 0.61 -20.86 4.50
CA ALA A 68 0.67 -22.30 4.26
C ALA A 68 0.32 -23.11 5.52
N PHE A 69 0.84 -22.69 6.69
CA PHE A 69 0.44 -23.29 7.96
C PHE A 69 -1.04 -23.09 8.30
N TYR A 70 -1.64 -21.98 7.85
CA TYR A 70 -3.07 -21.70 8.04
C TYR A 70 -3.94 -22.66 7.24
N GLN A 71 -3.58 -22.87 5.97
CA GLN A 71 -4.35 -23.74 5.07
C GLN A 71 -4.16 -25.22 5.39
N GLY A 72 -3.02 -25.60 5.99
CA GLY A 72 -2.71 -26.99 6.33
C GLY A 72 -2.30 -27.85 5.12
N TYR A 73 -2.48 -27.35 3.90
CA TYR A 73 -2.03 -27.93 2.65
C TYR A 73 -1.80 -26.84 1.60
N VAL A 74 -1.05 -27.16 0.55
CA VAL A 74 -0.69 -26.22 -0.52
C VAL A 74 -1.02 -26.86 -1.85
N VAL A 75 -1.94 -26.26 -2.62
CA VAL A 75 -2.25 -26.65 -4.00
C VAL A 75 -1.96 -25.47 -4.92
N GLY A 76 -1.22 -25.71 -6.00
CA GLY A 76 -0.81 -24.66 -6.94
C GLY A 76 -1.98 -23.90 -7.58
N LEU A 77 -3.14 -24.55 -7.71
CA LEU A 77 -4.38 -23.95 -8.23
C LEU A 77 -4.93 -22.80 -7.36
N HIS A 78 -4.57 -22.72 -6.07
CA HIS A 78 -4.99 -21.63 -5.18
C HIS A 78 -4.12 -20.37 -5.30
N PHE A 79 -3.04 -20.41 -6.08
CA PHE A 79 -2.13 -19.29 -6.26
C PHE A 79 -2.36 -18.62 -7.61
N ASP A 80 -3.58 -18.12 -7.82
CA ASP A 80 -3.90 -17.37 -9.02
C ASP A 80 -3.40 -15.93 -8.96
N ARG A 81 -3.23 -15.32 -10.15
CA ARG A 81 -2.72 -13.95 -10.29
C ARG A 81 -3.70 -12.89 -9.78
N VAL A 82 -5.00 -13.18 -9.81
CA VAL A 82 -6.01 -12.22 -9.39
C VAL A 82 -5.94 -12.06 -7.88
N GLU A 83 -5.86 -13.16 -7.13
CA GLU A 83 -5.80 -13.13 -5.68
C GLU A 83 -4.46 -12.63 -5.12
N TRP A 84 -3.34 -13.04 -5.71
CA TRP A 84 -2.02 -12.79 -5.11
C TRP A 84 -1.24 -11.63 -5.73
N THR A 85 -1.70 -11.08 -6.86
CA THR A 85 -1.06 -9.91 -7.50
C THR A 85 -2.04 -8.76 -7.64
N PHE A 86 -3.19 -8.98 -8.29
CA PHE A 86 -4.11 -7.89 -8.61
C PHE A 86 -4.76 -7.29 -7.36
N TRP A 87 -5.33 -8.11 -6.47
CA TRP A 87 -5.99 -7.60 -5.27
C TRP A 87 -5.06 -6.86 -4.31
N PRO A 88 -3.84 -7.33 -3.99
CA PRO A 88 -2.91 -6.57 -3.16
C PRO A 88 -2.58 -5.19 -3.75
N ILE A 89 -2.37 -5.10 -5.07
CA ILE A 89 -2.14 -3.83 -5.75
C ILE A 89 -3.39 -2.93 -5.64
N ALA A 90 -4.58 -3.48 -5.86
CA ALA A 90 -5.84 -2.75 -5.71
C ALA A 90 -6.03 -2.20 -4.28
N MET A 91 -5.72 -2.99 -3.24
CA MET A 91 -5.76 -2.57 -1.84
C MET A 91 -4.82 -1.37 -1.57
N VAL A 92 -3.59 -1.43 -2.11
CA VAL A 92 -2.60 -0.35 -1.97
C VAL A 92 -3.08 0.93 -2.67
N ILE A 93 -3.58 0.79 -3.90
CA ILE A 93 -4.08 1.92 -4.70
C ILE A 93 -5.29 2.58 -4.00
N LEU A 94 -6.23 1.78 -3.52
CA LEU A 94 -7.42 2.25 -2.80
C LEU A 94 -7.02 3.00 -1.51
N GLY A 95 -6.03 2.47 -0.78
CA GLY A 95 -5.52 3.09 0.44
C GLY A 95 -4.76 4.40 0.22
N GLY A 96 -4.01 4.49 -0.89
CA GLY A 96 -3.16 5.62 -1.24
C GLY A 96 -1.70 5.19 -1.44
N LEU A 97 -1.15 5.56 -2.59
CA LEU A 97 0.24 5.30 -2.94
C LEU A 97 1.18 6.06 -1.98
N ALA A 98 2.22 5.37 -1.50
CA ALA A 98 3.27 5.91 -0.63
C ALA A 98 2.87 6.40 0.78
N ASN A 99 1.70 6.03 1.29
CA ASN A 99 1.34 6.26 2.70
C ASN A 99 0.99 4.95 3.40
N TYR A 100 1.85 4.50 4.32
CA TYR A 100 1.65 3.24 5.04
C TYR A 100 0.30 3.19 5.81
N LYS A 101 -0.18 4.33 6.33
CA LYS A 101 -1.49 4.41 6.99
C LYS A 101 -2.63 4.28 5.99
N GLY A 102 -2.45 4.88 4.80
CA GLY A 102 -3.37 4.78 3.68
C GLY A 102 -3.51 3.33 3.22
N THR A 103 -2.39 2.70 2.90
CA THR A 103 -2.33 1.29 2.51
C THR A 103 -3.01 0.40 3.55
N MET A 104 -2.70 0.55 4.84
CA MET A 104 -3.32 -0.26 5.89
C MET A 104 -4.84 -0.07 5.98
N ALA A 105 -5.32 1.17 5.91
CA ALA A 105 -6.76 1.47 5.90
C ALA A 105 -7.45 0.92 4.64
N GLY A 106 -6.81 1.03 3.48
CA GLY A 106 -7.30 0.50 2.20
C GLY A 106 -7.40 -1.02 2.23
N THR A 107 -6.37 -1.70 2.74
CA THR A 107 -6.36 -3.16 2.92
C THR A 107 -7.47 -3.61 3.85
N ILE A 108 -7.62 -2.98 5.03
CA ILE A 108 -8.69 -3.33 5.98
C ILE A 108 -10.06 -3.13 5.32
N PHE A 109 -10.30 -1.96 4.72
CA PHE A 109 -11.55 -1.66 4.05
C PHE A 109 -11.89 -2.67 2.95
N PHE A 110 -10.93 -2.95 2.07
CA PHE A 110 -11.11 -3.87 0.96
C PHE A 110 -11.37 -5.31 1.43
N ILE A 111 -10.63 -5.79 2.44
CA ILE A 111 -10.83 -7.14 2.98
C ILE A 111 -12.18 -7.25 3.69
N THR A 112 -12.55 -6.25 4.51
CA THR A 112 -13.86 -6.21 5.16
C THR A 112 -14.97 -6.21 4.12
N LEU A 113 -14.84 -5.41 3.07
CA LEU A 113 -15.80 -5.36 1.97
C LEU A 113 -15.90 -6.69 1.21
N LYS A 114 -14.76 -7.31 0.83
CA LYS A 114 -14.71 -8.66 0.23
C LYS A 114 -15.45 -9.66 1.12
N ARG A 115 -15.18 -9.65 2.42
CA ARG A 115 -15.83 -10.56 3.38
C ARG A 115 -17.33 -10.32 3.50
N LEU A 116 -17.78 -9.07 3.50
CA LEU A 116 -19.20 -8.72 3.52
C LEU A 116 -19.89 -9.19 2.23
N ILE A 117 -19.29 -8.94 1.06
CA ILE A 117 -19.83 -9.42 -0.22
C ILE A 117 -20.00 -10.93 -0.20
N ILE A 118 -18.98 -11.68 0.24
CA ILE A 118 -19.06 -13.15 0.35
C ILE A 118 -20.16 -13.59 1.33
N PHE A 119 -20.31 -12.91 2.46
CA PHE A 119 -21.32 -13.25 3.46
C PHE A 119 -22.75 -13.00 2.96
N TYR A 120 -22.99 -11.87 2.28
CA TYR A 120 -24.31 -11.52 1.76
C TYR A 120 -24.64 -12.16 0.41
N LYS A 121 -23.63 -12.66 -0.31
CA LYS A 121 -23.78 -13.35 -1.60
C LYS A 121 -24.77 -14.51 -1.54
N ALA A 122 -24.79 -15.27 -0.44
CA ALA A 122 -25.74 -16.37 -0.22
C ALA A 122 -27.22 -15.91 -0.23
N ASN A 123 -27.50 -14.67 0.20
CA ASN A 123 -28.86 -14.11 0.20
C ASN A 123 -29.25 -13.52 -1.17
N LEU A 124 -28.29 -13.33 -2.07
CA LEU A 124 -28.48 -12.79 -3.41
C LEU A 124 -28.66 -13.89 -4.47
N GLU A 125 -28.30 -15.14 -4.15
CA GLU A 125 -28.44 -16.31 -5.04
C GLU A 125 -29.88 -16.53 -5.54
N PRO A 126 -30.95 -16.36 -4.73
CA PRO A 126 -32.32 -16.59 -5.19
C PRO A 126 -32.86 -15.55 -6.17
N ILE A 127 -32.20 -14.39 -6.30
CA ILE A 127 -32.72 -13.21 -7.03
C ILE A 127 -31.99 -13.01 -8.36
N LEU A 128 -30.79 -13.58 -8.53
CA LEU A 128 -29.93 -13.31 -9.67
C LEU A 128 -29.92 -14.47 -10.70
N PRO A 129 -29.98 -14.17 -12.01
CA PRO A 129 -30.05 -15.19 -13.07
C PRO A 129 -28.70 -15.81 -13.45
N PHE A 130 -27.62 -15.55 -12.70
CA PHE A 130 -26.26 -15.98 -13.04
C PHE A 130 -25.49 -16.54 -11.84
N SER A 131 -24.45 -17.33 -12.14
CA SER A 131 -23.65 -18.00 -11.12
C SER A 131 -23.05 -17.00 -10.12
N PRO A 132 -23.18 -17.25 -8.81
CA PRO A 132 -22.67 -16.36 -7.77
C PRO A 132 -21.15 -16.15 -7.84
N ILE A 133 -20.40 -17.05 -8.50
CA ILE A 133 -18.93 -17.00 -8.63
C ILE A 133 -18.44 -15.62 -9.09
N TRP A 134 -19.08 -15.01 -10.08
CA TRP A 134 -18.59 -13.78 -10.71
C TRP A 134 -18.98 -12.50 -9.97
N ILE A 135 -20.02 -12.54 -9.12
CA ILE A 135 -20.57 -11.38 -8.40
C ILE A 135 -19.48 -10.68 -7.58
N GLU A 136 -18.64 -11.48 -6.91
CA GLU A 136 -17.59 -10.95 -6.05
C GLU A 136 -16.58 -10.12 -6.83
N SER A 137 -16.00 -10.69 -7.89
CA SER A 137 -15.02 -10.00 -8.74
C SER A 137 -15.64 -8.79 -9.43
N LEU A 138 -16.91 -8.87 -9.85
CA LEU A 138 -17.60 -7.78 -10.53
C LEU A 138 -17.87 -6.60 -9.59
N LEU A 139 -18.38 -6.87 -8.38
CA LEU A 139 -18.64 -5.85 -7.37
C LEU A 139 -17.35 -5.23 -6.85
N LEU A 140 -16.32 -6.04 -6.56
CA LEU A 140 -15.03 -5.51 -6.10
C LEU A 140 -14.35 -4.68 -7.20
N GLY A 141 -14.42 -5.12 -8.46
CA GLY A 141 -13.93 -4.37 -9.60
C GLY A 141 -14.68 -3.04 -9.79
N LEU A 142 -16.01 -3.05 -9.70
CA LEU A 142 -16.83 -1.85 -9.78
C LEU A 142 -16.50 -0.87 -8.65
N ILE A 143 -16.36 -1.36 -7.42
CA ILE A 143 -16.02 -0.54 -6.26
C ILE A 143 -14.61 0.03 -6.40
N LEU A 144 -13.66 -0.73 -6.94
CA LEU A 144 -12.33 -0.23 -7.24
C LEU A 144 -12.37 0.92 -8.27
N ILE A 145 -13.15 0.75 -9.35
CA ILE A 145 -13.34 1.80 -10.36
C ILE A 145 -13.96 3.05 -9.74
N LEU A 146 -15.03 2.90 -8.96
CA LEU A 146 -15.66 4.02 -8.27
C LEU A 146 -14.69 4.71 -7.30
N ALA A 147 -13.91 3.94 -6.54
CA ALA A 147 -12.90 4.48 -5.63
C ALA A 147 -11.84 5.30 -6.39
N LEU A 148 -11.41 4.83 -7.56
CA LEU A 148 -10.46 5.54 -8.42
C LEU A 148 -11.06 6.84 -8.99
N ILE A 149 -12.34 6.83 -9.38
CA ILE A 149 -13.03 8.02 -9.90
C ILE A 149 -13.19 9.08 -8.82
N TYR A 150 -13.70 8.71 -7.65
CA TYR A 150 -13.99 9.66 -6.58
C TYR A 150 -12.74 10.11 -5.82
N ARG A 151 -11.69 9.28 -5.76
CA ARG A 151 -10.51 9.54 -4.94
C ARG A 151 -9.22 8.99 -5.55
N PRO A 152 -8.73 9.59 -6.66
CA PRO A 152 -7.56 9.08 -7.41
C PRO A 152 -6.24 9.12 -6.62
N ARG A 153 -6.16 9.88 -5.52
CA ARG A 153 -5.00 9.90 -4.62
C ARG A 153 -5.09 8.91 -3.45
N GLY A 154 -6.12 8.06 -3.44
CA GLY A 154 -6.43 7.12 -2.35
C GLY A 154 -7.03 7.78 -1.10
N LEU A 155 -7.38 6.95 -0.11
CA LEU A 155 -8.03 7.39 1.13
C LEU A 155 -7.17 8.38 1.94
N PHE A 156 -5.86 8.16 1.98
CA PHE A 156 -4.93 9.02 2.71
C PHE A 156 -3.74 9.41 1.83
N PRO A 157 -3.82 10.53 1.10
CA PRO A 157 -2.72 10.98 0.25
C PRO A 157 -1.46 11.25 1.09
N GLU A 158 -0.30 10.97 0.50
CA GLU A 158 0.99 11.28 1.10
C GLU A 158 1.09 12.79 1.35
N LYS A 159 1.46 13.17 2.59
CA LYS A 159 1.77 14.56 2.90
C LYS A 159 3.18 14.85 2.40
N PRO A 160 3.41 15.94 1.64
CA PRO A 160 4.76 16.31 1.26
C PRO A 160 5.60 16.53 2.52
N GLU A 161 6.74 15.83 2.63
CA GLU A 161 7.74 16.10 3.66
C GLU A 161 8.43 17.41 3.28
N ILE A 162 7.88 18.52 3.75
CA ILE A 162 8.51 19.82 3.59
C ILE A 162 9.76 19.82 4.46
N SER A 163 10.93 19.79 3.83
CA SER A 163 12.24 19.82 4.49
C SER A 163 12.55 21.17 5.16
N LEU A 164 11.80 22.21 4.81
CA LEU A 164 11.93 23.56 5.36
C LEU A 164 11.14 23.68 6.68
N SER A 165 11.80 24.19 7.71
CA SER A 165 11.12 24.57 8.95
C SER A 165 10.03 25.60 8.65
N LYS A 166 8.93 25.59 9.44
CA LYS A 166 7.83 26.57 9.29
C LYS A 166 8.34 28.02 9.29
N GLU A 167 9.44 28.28 9.98
CA GLU A 167 10.11 29.57 10.04
C GLU A 167 10.83 29.94 8.73
N GLU A 168 11.49 28.99 8.06
CA GLU A 168 12.15 29.19 6.78
C GLU A 168 11.12 29.40 5.66
N ILE A 169 9.99 28.69 5.70
CA ILE A 169 8.86 28.90 4.79
C ILE A 169 8.29 30.32 4.95
N LYS A 170 8.19 30.82 6.19
CA LYS A 170 7.71 32.18 6.46
C LYS A 170 8.69 33.22 5.91
N LYS A 171 10.00 33.03 6.13
CA LYS A 171 11.06 33.88 5.56
C LYS A 171 11.05 33.90 4.04
N ILE A 172 10.92 32.74 3.38
CA ILE A 172 10.85 32.65 1.92
C ILE A 172 9.57 33.32 1.39
N LYS A 173 8.42 33.09 2.03
CA LYS A 173 7.16 33.78 1.67
C LYS A 173 7.26 35.29 1.80
N GLU A 174 7.88 35.80 2.86
CA GLU A 174 8.11 37.23 3.04
C GLU A 174 9.08 37.80 2.01
N LYS A 175 10.13 37.05 1.65
CA LYS A 175 11.11 37.44 0.63
C LYS A 175 10.48 37.52 -0.77
N VAL A 176 9.72 36.49 -1.16
CA VAL A 176 8.95 36.47 -2.43
C VAL A 176 7.89 37.57 -2.48
N LYS A 177 7.23 37.87 -1.35
CA LYS A 177 6.22 38.95 -1.28
C LYS A 177 6.86 40.34 -1.45
N ARG A 178 8.10 40.54 -0.98
CA ARG A 178 8.86 41.79 -1.18
C ARG A 178 9.37 41.96 -2.61
N GLU A 179 9.76 40.87 -3.29
CA GLU A 179 10.19 40.91 -4.70
C GLU A 179 9.02 41.16 -5.65
N LYS A 180 7.82 40.66 -5.34
CA LYS A 180 6.60 40.90 -6.13
C LYS A 180 5.98 42.29 -5.97
N SER A 181 6.41 43.07 -4.97
CA SER A 181 5.93 44.44 -4.74
C SER A 181 6.90 45.51 -5.24
N ARG A 182 7.95 45.12 -5.96
CA ARG A 182 8.84 45.98 -6.74
C ARG A 182 8.55 45.74 -8.22
#